data_AF-A0A3Q8YBT9-F1
#
_entry.id   AF-A0A3Q8YBT9-F1
#
_cell.length_a   1.000
_cell.length_b   1.000
_cell.length_c   1.000
_cell.angle_alpha   90.00
_cell.angle_beta   90.00
_cell.angle_gamma   90.00
#
_symmetry.space_group_name_H-M   'P 1'
#
loop_
_entity.id
_entity.type
_entity.pdbx_description
1 polymer ?
#
loop_
_entity_poly.entity_id
_entity_poly.type
_entity_poly.pdbx_seq_one_letter_code
_entity_poly.pdbx_strand_id
1 'polypeptide(L)'
;MQAIADAMGLAESEDIAVANAFAALRASLGWNADSEARSEVISHFGPVALAMFQDLSGNQSANIHAALAEFEHWFSDTRGSSFWALFEQQMPDTPVVDF
;
A
#
# COMPACT_ATOMS: atom_id res chain seq x y z
N MET A 1 -6.12 3.68 3.91
CA MET A 1 -6.29 4.28 2.56
C MET A 1 -6.23 5.81 2.59
N GLN A 2 -6.93 6.51 3.50
CA GLN A 2 -6.90 7.98 3.53
C GLN A 2 -5.49 8.57 3.70
N ALA A 3 -4.66 8.03 4.60
CA ALA A 3 -3.27 8.47 4.77
C ALA A 3 -2.40 8.31 3.51
N ILE A 4 -2.70 7.32 2.66
CA ILE A 4 -2.01 7.10 1.38
C ILE A 4 -2.46 8.19 0.39
N ALA A 5 -3.77 8.45 0.29
CA ALA A 5 -4.31 9.51 -0.55
C ALA A 5 -3.81 10.91 -0.15
N ASP A 6 -3.75 11.20 1.16
CA ASP A 6 -3.23 12.48 1.68
C ASP A 6 -1.75 12.66 1.33
N ALA A 7 -0.93 11.62 1.44
CA ALA A 7 0.48 11.65 1.05
C ALA A 7 0.67 11.89 -0.47
N MET A 8 -0.26 11.42 -1.28
CA MET A 8 -0.26 11.60 -2.73
C MET A 8 -0.76 12.97 -3.16
N GLY A 9 -1.67 13.60 -2.41
CA GLY A 9 -2.20 14.93 -2.72
C GLY A 9 -1.17 16.05 -2.70
N LEU A 10 0.00 15.81 -2.09
CA LEU A 10 1.15 16.72 -2.08
C LEU A 10 2.14 16.48 -3.22
N ALA A 11 1.92 15.45 -4.05
CA ALA A 11 2.87 15.08 -5.09
C ALA A 11 2.72 15.95 -6.34
N GLU A 12 3.86 16.41 -6.86
CA GLU A 12 3.93 17.25 -8.06
C GLU A 12 3.94 16.43 -9.37
N SER A 13 4.07 15.10 -9.28
CA SER A 13 4.20 14.19 -10.41
C SER A 13 3.75 12.79 -10.05
N GLU A 14 3.39 11.98 -11.05
CA GLU A 14 2.97 10.58 -10.87
C GLU A 14 4.02 9.75 -10.13
N ASP A 15 5.30 9.88 -10.51
CA ASP A 15 6.40 9.16 -9.87
C ASP A 15 6.53 9.50 -8.37
N ILE A 16 6.36 10.78 -8.02
CA ILE A 16 6.40 11.26 -6.63
C ILE A 16 5.17 10.74 -5.88
N ALA A 17 3.99 10.73 -6.52
CA ALA A 17 2.76 10.24 -5.91
C ALA A 17 2.86 8.74 -5.60
N VAL A 18 3.35 7.95 -6.53
CA VAL A 18 3.56 6.51 -6.35
C VAL A 18 4.61 6.25 -5.25
N ALA A 19 5.72 6.99 -5.24
CA ALA A 19 6.71 6.88 -4.18
C ALA A 19 6.14 7.24 -2.79
N ASN A 20 5.36 8.31 -2.69
CA ASN A 20 4.68 8.71 -1.46
C ASN A 20 3.65 7.66 -1.01
N ALA A 21 2.90 7.09 -1.94
CA ALA A 21 1.94 6.02 -1.66
C ALA A 21 2.66 4.78 -1.09
N PHE A 22 3.80 4.42 -1.67
CA PHE A 22 4.60 3.29 -1.20
C PHE A 22 5.21 3.53 0.19
N ALA A 23 5.67 4.76 0.46
CA ALA A 23 6.17 5.14 1.78
C ALA A 23 5.05 5.09 2.84
N ALA A 24 3.88 5.66 2.53
CA ALA A 24 2.72 5.63 3.42
C ALA A 24 2.21 4.20 3.66
N LEU A 25 2.25 3.33 2.64
CA LEU A 25 1.87 1.93 2.79
C LEU A 25 2.85 1.17 3.69
N ARG A 26 4.17 1.30 3.47
CA ARG A 26 5.19 0.68 4.34
C ARG A 26 5.03 1.14 5.78
N ALA A 27 4.83 2.44 6.01
CA ALA A 27 4.61 2.99 7.34
C ALA A 27 3.35 2.42 8.01
N SER A 28 2.25 2.31 7.25
CA SER A 28 0.99 1.75 7.76
C SER A 28 1.10 0.28 8.15
N LEU A 29 1.97 -0.47 7.46
CA LEU A 29 2.23 -1.89 7.73
C LEU A 29 3.36 -2.14 8.74
N GLY A 30 4.01 -1.08 9.26
CA GLY A 30 5.18 -1.20 10.13
C GLY A 30 6.38 -1.87 9.46
N TRP A 31 6.50 -1.75 8.14
CA TRP A 31 7.60 -2.34 7.37
C TRP A 31 8.82 -1.43 7.40
N ASN A 32 9.66 -1.64 8.41
CA ASN A 32 10.83 -0.81 8.67
C ASN A 32 12.10 -1.28 7.94
N ALA A 33 12.05 -2.49 7.36
CA ALA A 33 13.16 -3.09 6.62
C ALA A 33 12.65 -3.65 5.29
N ASP A 34 13.44 -3.46 4.24
CA ASP A 34 13.14 -4.05 2.94
C ASP A 34 13.39 -5.57 2.99
N SER A 35 12.42 -6.33 2.51
CA SER A 35 12.58 -7.74 2.20
C SER A 35 12.07 -7.97 0.78
N GLU A 36 12.58 -9.00 0.10
CA GLU A 36 12.19 -9.30 -1.27
C GLU A 36 10.67 -9.46 -1.42
N ALA A 37 10.04 -10.15 -0.46
CA ALA A 37 8.59 -10.31 -0.39
C ALA A 37 7.84 -8.98 -0.19
N ARG A 38 8.38 -8.05 0.61
CA ARG A 38 7.77 -6.73 0.83
C ARG A 38 7.91 -5.87 -0.43
N SER A 39 9.09 -5.87 -1.05
CA SER A 39 9.34 -5.14 -2.28
C SER A 39 8.44 -5.61 -3.42
N GLU A 40 8.24 -6.92 -3.55
CA GLU A 40 7.29 -7.51 -4.50
C GLU A 40 5.86 -6.99 -4.28
N VAL A 41 5.36 -7.00 -3.03
CA VAL A 41 4.03 -6.48 -2.72
C VAL A 41 3.91 -4.99 -3.05
N ILE A 42 4.93 -4.19 -2.72
CA ILE A 42 4.94 -2.75 -3.06
C ILE A 42 4.93 -2.55 -4.58
N SER A 43 5.72 -3.32 -5.34
CA SER A 43 5.74 -3.24 -6.80
C SER A 43 4.38 -3.57 -7.42
N HIS A 44 3.71 -4.62 -6.93
CA HIS A 44 2.36 -4.98 -7.38
C HIS A 44 1.28 -3.99 -6.94
N PHE A 45 1.53 -3.19 -5.90
CA PHE A 45 0.62 -2.11 -5.48
C PHE A 45 0.72 -0.86 -6.39
N GLY A 46 1.74 -0.75 -7.25
CA GLY A 46 1.96 0.39 -8.14
C GLY A 46 0.75 0.82 -8.97
N PRO A 47 0.05 -0.10 -9.67
CA PRO A 47 -1.17 0.23 -10.42
C PRO A 47 -2.30 0.80 -9.56
N VAL A 48 -2.43 0.36 -8.31
CA VAL A 48 -3.42 0.89 -7.36
C VAL A 48 -3.07 2.32 -6.98
N ALA A 49 -1.80 2.57 -6.64
CA ALA A 49 -1.31 3.92 -6.35
C ALA A 49 -1.52 4.85 -7.56
N LEU A 50 -1.21 4.40 -8.77
CA LEU A 50 -1.43 5.19 -9.98
C LEU A 50 -2.91 5.53 -10.19
N ALA A 51 -3.81 4.55 -10.02
CA ALA A 51 -5.24 4.77 -10.14
C ALA A 51 -5.76 5.78 -9.10
N MET A 52 -5.26 5.71 -7.86
CA MET A 52 -5.59 6.66 -6.80
C MET A 52 -5.12 8.09 -7.15
N PHE A 53 -3.94 8.24 -7.74
CA PHE A 53 -3.42 9.55 -8.13
C PHE A 53 -4.24 10.18 -9.27
N GLN A 54 -4.60 9.37 -10.25
CA GLN A 54 -5.42 9.80 -11.38
C GLN A 54 -6.81 10.26 -10.90
N ASP A 55 -7.43 9.52 -9.98
CA ASP A 55 -8.70 9.90 -9.36
C ASP A 55 -8.60 11.23 -8.60
N LEU A 56 -7.55 11.41 -7.78
CA LEU A 56 -7.27 12.67 -7.08
C LEU A 56 -7.05 13.85 -8.03
N SER A 57 -6.48 13.58 -9.21
CA SER A 57 -6.26 14.58 -10.26
C SER A 57 -7.53 14.89 -11.08
N GLY A 58 -8.66 14.27 -10.74
CA GLY A 58 -9.95 14.45 -11.43
C GLY A 58 -10.12 13.58 -12.68
N ASN A 59 -9.20 12.65 -12.95
CA ASN A 59 -9.34 11.67 -14.02
C ASN A 59 -10.17 10.46 -13.54
N GLN A 60 -11.49 10.60 -13.62
CA GLN A 60 -12.48 9.57 -13.28
C GLN A 60 -12.41 8.28 -14.13
N SER A 61 -11.52 8.22 -15.13
CA SER A 61 -11.29 7.00 -15.91
C SER A 61 -10.51 5.95 -15.12
N ALA A 62 -9.84 6.35 -14.04
CA ALA A 62 -9.07 5.47 -13.19
C ALA A 62 -9.98 4.62 -12.30
N ASN A 63 -10.13 3.35 -12.65
CA ASN A 63 -10.91 2.41 -11.85
C ASN A 63 -10.06 1.86 -10.69
N ILE A 64 -9.98 2.63 -9.59
CA ILE A 64 -9.26 2.23 -8.36
C ILE A 64 -9.76 0.86 -7.88
N HIS A 65 -11.07 0.61 -7.94
CA HIS A 65 -11.66 -0.64 -7.47
C HIS A 65 -11.20 -1.84 -8.29
N ALA A 66 -11.09 -1.71 -9.62
CA ALA A 66 -10.58 -2.77 -10.48
C ALA A 66 -9.09 -3.05 -10.20
N ALA A 67 -8.25 -2.00 -10.12
CA ALA A 67 -6.83 -2.15 -9.82
C ALA A 67 -6.61 -2.80 -8.44
N LEU A 68 -7.40 -2.41 -7.45
CA LEU A 68 -7.33 -2.96 -6.10
C LEU A 68 -7.78 -4.43 -6.07
N ALA A 69 -8.83 -4.79 -6.81
CA ALA A 69 -9.31 -6.16 -6.90
C ALA A 69 -8.29 -7.09 -7.58
N GLU A 70 -7.63 -6.63 -8.65
CA GLU A 70 -6.55 -7.38 -9.30
C GLU A 70 -5.36 -7.61 -8.36
N PHE A 71 -4.94 -6.55 -7.65
CA PHE A 71 -3.89 -6.64 -6.65
C PHE A 71 -4.23 -7.61 -5.52
N GLU A 72 -5.45 -7.53 -4.97
CA GLU A 72 -5.89 -8.41 -3.90
C GLU A 72 -5.98 -9.87 -4.35
N HIS A 73 -6.45 -10.11 -5.59
CA HIS A 73 -6.47 -11.44 -6.18
C HIS A 73 -5.06 -12.03 -6.28
N TRP A 74 -4.11 -11.27 -6.83
CA TRP A 74 -2.71 -11.68 -6.91
C TRP A 74 -2.11 -11.95 -5.52
N PHE A 75 -2.36 -11.07 -4.56
CA PHE A 75 -1.83 -11.21 -3.20
C PHE A 75 -2.38 -12.48 -2.53
N SER A 76 -3.68 -12.72 -2.66
CA SER A 76 -4.35 -13.91 -2.11
C SER A 76 -3.83 -15.20 -2.73
N ASP A 77 -3.68 -15.24 -4.06
CA ASP A 77 -3.13 -16.40 -4.77
C ASP A 77 -1.67 -16.70 -4.35
N THR A 78 -0.86 -15.65 -4.20
CA THR A 78 0.57 -15.77 -3.88
C THR A 78 0.82 -16.07 -2.40
N ARG A 79 0.03 -15.49 -1.48
CA ARG A 79 0.28 -15.53 -0.03
C ARG A 79 -0.72 -16.41 0.74
N GLY A 80 -1.81 -16.83 0.11
CA GLY A 80 -2.87 -17.62 0.73
C GLY A 80 -3.72 -16.85 1.76
N SER A 81 -3.63 -15.52 1.77
CA SER A 81 -4.34 -14.64 2.71
C SER A 81 -4.74 -13.32 2.05
N SER A 82 -5.71 -12.63 2.62
CA SER A 82 -6.08 -11.29 2.14
C SER A 82 -4.99 -10.28 2.48
N PHE A 83 -4.82 -9.29 1.59
CA PHE A 83 -3.91 -8.17 1.86
C PHE A 83 -4.28 -7.42 3.15
N TRP A 84 -5.58 -7.31 3.43
CA TRP A 84 -6.09 -6.65 4.64
C TRP A 84 -5.63 -7.32 5.94
N ALA A 85 -5.37 -8.63 5.92
CA ALA A 85 -4.85 -9.34 7.09
C ALA A 85 -3.48 -8.78 7.55
N LEU A 86 -2.71 -8.15 6.66
CA LEU A 86 -1.45 -7.49 7.04
C LEU A 86 -1.66 -6.28 7.97
N PHE A 87 -2.79 -5.58 7.83
CA PHE A 87 -3.13 -4.46 8.71
C PHE A 87 -3.65 -4.95 10.07
N GLU A 88 -4.30 -6.10 10.10
CA GLU A 88 -4.76 -6.74 11.34
C GLU A 88 -3.61 -7.36 12.14
N GLN A 89 -2.52 -7.75 11.46
CA GLN A 89 -1.30 -8.30 12.06
C GLN A 89 -0.35 -7.24 12.64
N GLN A 90 -0.85 -6.03 12.97
CA GLN A 90 -0.06 -5.05 13.71
C GLN A 90 0.58 -5.74 14.93
N MET A 91 1.91 -5.63 15.01
CA MET A 91 2.79 -6.42 15.88
C MET A 91 2.23 -6.67 17.28
N PRO A 92 2.42 -7.87 17.88
CA PRO A 92 2.28 -7.99 19.32
C PRO A 92 3.25 -6.99 19.95
N ASP A 93 2.72 -6.06 20.74
CA ASP A 93 3.51 -5.26 21.68
C ASP A 93 4.46 -6.23 22.39
N THR A 94 5.76 -6.12 22.09
CA THR A 94 6.79 -6.90 22.78
C THR A 94 6.52 -6.82 24.28
N PRO A 95 6.40 -7.96 24.99
CA PRO A 95 6.12 -7.93 26.42
C PRO A 95 7.26 -7.16 27.09
N VAL A 96 6.91 -6.09 27.82
CA VAL A 96 7.84 -5.37 28.68
C VAL A 96 8.46 -6.40 29.61
N VAL A 97 9.74 -6.70 29.42
CA VAL A 97 10.46 -7.53 30.38
C VAL A 97 10.85 -6.63 31.53
N ASP A 98 10.16 -6.75 32.66
CA ASP A 98 10.67 -6.29 33.95
C ASP A 98 11.88 -7.17 34.30
N PHE A 99 13.09 -6.61 34.23
CA PHE A 99 14.31 -7.19 34.79
C PHE A 99 14.73 -6.43 36.06
#